data_AF-A0A263BU04-F1
#
_entry.id   AF-A0A263BU04-F1
#
_cell.length_a   1.000
_cell.length_b   1.000
_cell.length_c   1.000
_cell.angle_alpha   90.00
_cell.angle_beta   90.00
_cell.angle_gamma   90.00
#
_symmetry.space_group_name_H-M   'P 1'
#
loop_
_entity.id
_entity.type
_entity.pdbx_description
1 polymer ?
#
loop_
_entity_poly.entity_id
_entity_poly.type
_entity_poly.pdbx_seq_one_letter_code
_entity_poly.pdbx_strand_id
1 'polypeptide(L)'
;MNGIPSILVKINQMFIITTVTLGILINHHLLLLPIIIGIITISTKKNPIISFSFRYLRKDLATYTLEDKDQQIFNQWIATVLISIQFICFVLSYETLGILFGCIVLIASSFALAGFCIGCVVRYKYIQMKHNNKNKPFFK
;
A
#
# COMPACT_ATOMS: atom_id res chain seq x y z
N MET A 1 -16.52 14.30 -0.77
CA MET A 1 -15.63 13.84 -1.87
C MET A 1 -14.71 12.78 -1.29
N ASN A 2 -14.97 11.50 -1.54
CA ASN A 2 -14.27 10.40 -0.86
C ASN A 2 -13.25 9.77 -1.82
N GLY A 3 -12.06 10.33 -1.88
CA GLY A 3 -10.96 9.77 -2.67
C GLY A 3 -9.64 10.49 -2.40
N ILE A 4 -8.53 9.79 -2.64
CA ILE A 4 -7.17 10.31 -2.46
C ILE A 4 -6.59 10.58 -3.85
N PRO A 5 -6.06 11.78 -4.15
CA PRO A 5 -5.39 12.05 -5.42
C PRO A 5 -4.29 11.03 -5.72
N SER A 6 -4.31 10.44 -6.92
CA SER A 6 -3.40 9.37 -7.37
C SER A 6 -1.92 9.74 -7.18
N ILE A 7 -1.56 11.02 -7.34
CA ILE A 7 -0.20 11.52 -7.11
C ILE A 7 0.30 11.28 -5.68
N LEU A 8 -0.56 11.42 -4.67
CA LEU A 8 -0.16 11.18 -3.26
C LEU A 8 0.06 9.70 -2.98
N VAL A 9 -0.69 8.85 -3.68
CA VAL A 9 -0.54 7.39 -3.62
C VAL A 9 0.81 7.00 -4.16
N LYS A 10 1.18 7.56 -5.33
CA LYS A 10 2.49 7.36 -5.94
C LYS A 10 3.61 7.82 -5.02
N ILE A 11 3.44 8.93 -4.29
CA ILE A 11 4.43 9.35 -3.29
C ILE A 11 4.58 8.30 -2.17
N ASN A 12 3.48 7.74 -1.67
CA ASN A 12 3.55 6.65 -0.68
C ASN A 12 4.24 5.40 -1.25
N GLN A 13 3.97 5.03 -2.51
CA GLN A 13 4.65 3.91 -3.17
C GLN A 13 6.14 4.17 -3.37
N MET A 14 6.53 5.38 -3.78
CA MET A 14 7.95 5.78 -3.89
C MET A 14 8.65 5.74 -2.54
N PHE A 15 7.97 6.16 -1.48
CA PHE A 15 8.49 6.07 -0.12
C PHE A 15 8.73 4.61 0.30
N ILE A 16 7.77 3.71 0.05
CA ILE A 16 7.93 2.27 0.33
C ILE A 16 9.09 1.69 -0.49
N ILE A 17 9.15 1.94 -1.80
CA ILE A 17 10.22 1.41 -2.67
C ILE A 17 11.59 1.88 -2.20
N THR A 18 11.72 3.19 -1.92
CA THR A 18 12.99 3.77 -1.48
C THR A 18 13.43 3.16 -0.14
N THR A 19 12.53 3.13 0.85
CA THR A 19 12.86 2.62 2.19
C THR A 19 13.15 1.13 2.20
N VAL A 20 12.42 0.32 1.43
CA VAL A 20 12.67 -1.12 1.31
C VAL A 20 13.99 -1.39 0.60
N THR A 21 14.29 -0.66 -0.47
CA THR A 21 15.57 -0.80 -1.22
C THR A 21 16.75 -0.46 -0.32
N LEU A 22 16.70 0.67 0.38
CA LEU A 22 17.74 1.05 1.34
C LEU A 22 17.81 0.08 2.53
N GLY A 23 16.67 -0.49 2.93
CA GLY A 23 16.58 -1.52 3.97
C GLY A 23 17.33 -2.80 3.60
N ILE A 24 17.29 -3.19 2.33
CA ILE A 24 18.01 -4.35 1.80
C ILE A 24 19.50 -4.04 1.60
N LEU A 25 19.82 -2.87 1.03
CA LEU A 25 21.19 -2.57 0.57
C LEU A 25 22.10 -1.93 1.62
N ILE A 26 21.52 -1.19 2.59
CA ILE A 26 22.29 -0.35 3.51
C ILE A 26 22.06 -0.78 4.96
N ASN A 27 20.80 -0.72 5.42
CA ASN A 27 20.50 -0.97 6.83
C ASN A 27 19.03 -1.40 7.01
N HIS A 28 18.82 -2.64 7.47
CA HIS A 28 17.49 -3.22 7.71
C HIS A 28 16.64 -2.44 8.72
N HIS A 29 17.22 -1.64 9.62
CA HIS A 29 16.45 -0.76 10.52
C HIS A 29 15.68 0.33 9.79
N LEU A 30 16.04 0.68 8.55
CA LEU A 30 15.27 1.62 7.73
C LEU A 30 13.86 1.11 7.41
N LEU A 31 13.63 -0.21 7.46
CA LEU A 31 12.32 -0.83 7.29
C LEU A 31 11.35 -0.46 8.42
N LEU A 32 11.85 -0.01 9.58
CA LEU A 32 11.00 0.47 10.67
C LEU A 32 10.18 1.70 10.26
N LEU A 33 10.69 2.54 9.36
CA LEU A 33 9.98 3.73 8.87
C LEU A 33 8.65 3.36 8.18
N PRO A 34 8.62 2.54 7.10
CA PRO A 34 7.38 2.13 6.48
C PRO A 34 6.51 1.24 7.38
N ILE A 35 7.08 0.48 8.31
CA ILE A 35 6.29 -0.30 9.30
C ILE A 35 5.51 0.64 10.22
N ILE A 36 6.17 1.61 10.86
CA ILE A 36 5.55 2.54 11.80
C ILE A 36 4.48 3.37 11.08
N ILE A 37 4.81 3.94 9.92
CA ILE A 37 3.86 4.72 9.12
C ILE A 37 2.67 3.86 8.69
N GLY A 38 2.91 2.60 8.34
CA GLY A 38 1.89 1.64 8.02
C GLY A 38 0.93 1.35 9.17
N ILE A 39 1.47 1.07 10.36
CA ILE A 39 0.68 0.85 11.59
C ILE A 39 -0.16 2.10 11.91
N ILE A 40 0.43 3.29 11.87
CA ILE A 40 -0.29 4.55 12.08
C ILE A 40 -1.41 4.70 11.05
N THR A 41 -1.14 4.41 9.79
CA THR A 41 -2.11 4.52 8.70
C THR A 41 -3.29 3.57 8.90
N ILE A 42 -3.04 2.32 9.28
CA ILE A 42 -4.07 1.30 9.50
C ILE A 42 -4.94 1.69 10.71
N SER A 43 -4.32 2.08 11.82
CA SER A 43 -5.02 2.42 13.07
C SER A 43 -5.83 3.72 12.95
N THR A 44 -5.28 4.75 12.31
CA THR A 44 -5.93 6.07 12.23
C THR A 44 -6.74 6.27 10.94
N LYS A 45 -6.59 5.36 9.96
CA LYS A 45 -7.10 5.51 8.59
C LYS A 45 -6.63 6.82 7.92
N LYS A 46 -5.49 7.37 8.37
CA LYS A 46 -4.85 8.58 7.85
C LYS A 46 -3.37 8.29 7.67
N ASN A 47 -2.91 8.35 6.43
CA ASN A 47 -1.50 8.14 6.14
C ASN A 47 -0.71 9.44 6.39
N PRO A 48 0.28 9.46 7.31
CA PRO A 48 1.09 10.64 7.59
C PRO A 48 1.84 11.19 6.36
N ILE A 49 2.38 10.31 5.51
CA ILE A 49 3.06 10.69 4.26
C ILE A 49 2.08 11.40 3.34
N ILE A 50 0.92 10.79 3.10
CA ILE A 50 -0.12 11.39 2.25
C ILE A 50 -0.60 12.73 2.83
N SER A 51 -0.84 12.80 4.14
CA SER A 51 -1.30 14.03 4.80
C SER A 51 -0.27 15.15 4.75
N PHE A 52 1.01 14.82 4.85
CA PHE A 52 2.10 15.78 4.72
C PHE A 52 2.24 16.24 3.27
N SER A 53 2.27 15.31 2.32
CA SER A 53 2.37 15.57 0.89
C SER A 53 1.17 16.32 0.30
N PHE A 54 0.00 16.19 0.92
CA PHE A 54 -1.21 16.91 0.51
C PHE A 54 -1.00 18.43 0.48
N ARG A 55 -0.18 18.97 1.40
CA ARG A 55 0.12 20.41 1.46
C ARG A 55 0.91 20.93 0.26
N TYR A 56 1.50 20.04 -0.52
CA TYR A 56 2.33 20.36 -1.68
C TYR A 56 1.61 20.14 -3.03
N LEU A 57 0.31 19.84 -3.00
CA LEU A 57 -0.52 19.81 -4.20
C LEU A 57 -0.59 21.21 -4.82
N ARG A 58 -0.14 21.33 -6.08
CA ARG A 58 -0.08 22.61 -6.80
C ARG A 58 -1.34 22.93 -7.61
N LYS A 59 -2.13 21.91 -7.96
CA LYS A 59 -3.36 22.05 -8.74
C LYS A 59 -4.59 21.78 -7.88
N ASP A 60 -5.74 22.23 -8.34
CA ASP A 60 -7.01 21.92 -7.70
C ASP A 60 -7.29 20.41 -7.70
N LEU A 61 -7.87 19.94 -6.59
CA LEU A 61 -8.20 18.53 -6.37
C LEU A 61 -9.07 17.94 -7.50
N ALA A 62 -9.92 18.75 -8.12
CA ALA A 62 -10.79 18.36 -9.22
C ALA A 62 -10.03 17.92 -10.49
N THR A 63 -8.76 18.31 -10.62
CA THR A 63 -7.92 17.97 -11.78
C THR A 63 -7.23 16.61 -11.65
N TYR A 64 -7.21 16.02 -10.46
CA TYR A 64 -6.54 14.74 -10.22
C TYR A 64 -7.51 13.57 -10.29
N THR A 65 -7.05 12.47 -10.89
CA THR A 65 -7.71 11.17 -10.74
C THR A 65 -7.66 10.75 -9.28
N LEU A 66 -8.82 10.39 -8.72
CA LEU A 66 -8.94 9.97 -7.34
C LEU A 66 -8.94 8.45 -7.23
N GLU A 67 -8.24 7.94 -6.23
CA GLU A 67 -8.28 6.53 -5.84
C GLU A 67 -9.14 6.33 -4.58
N ASP A 68 -9.73 5.15 -4.44
CA ASP A 68 -10.53 4.78 -3.28
C ASP A 68 -9.65 4.64 -2.02
N LYS A 69 -10.00 5.37 -0.97
CA LYS A 69 -9.32 5.36 0.32
C LYS A 69 -9.25 3.97 0.95
N ASP A 70 -10.33 3.20 0.86
CA ASP A 70 -10.37 1.86 1.46
C ASP A 70 -9.47 0.88 0.67
N GLN A 71 -9.27 1.11 -0.64
CA GLN A 71 -8.33 0.32 -1.44
C GLN A 71 -6.90 0.60 -0.97
N GLN A 72 -6.58 1.85 -0.64
CA GLN A 72 -5.26 2.18 -0.13
C GLN A 72 -4.99 1.63 1.26
N ILE A 73 -5.98 1.64 2.15
CA ILE A 73 -5.83 1.03 3.49
C ILE A 73 -5.56 -0.46 3.34
N PHE A 74 -6.27 -1.14 2.42
CA PHE A 74 -6.03 -2.55 2.14
C PHE A 74 -4.61 -2.81 1.60
N ASN A 75 -4.15 -2.02 0.63
CA ASN A 75 -2.81 -2.13 0.09
C ASN A 75 -1.74 -1.83 1.14
N GLN A 76 -1.99 -0.85 2.00
CA GLN A 76 -1.12 -0.52 3.12
C GLN A 76 -1.04 -1.67 4.12
N TRP A 77 -2.16 -2.36 4.38
CA TRP A 77 -2.19 -3.54 5.25
C TRP A 77 -1.27 -4.65 4.73
N ILE A 78 -1.39 -4.98 3.44
CA ILE A 78 -0.53 -5.98 2.79
C ILE A 78 0.94 -5.56 2.85
N ALA A 79 1.25 -4.31 2.47
CA ALA A 79 2.61 -3.81 2.49
C ALA A 79 3.22 -3.85 3.89
N THR A 80 2.49 -3.40 4.92
CA THR A 80 2.98 -3.40 6.30
C THR A 80 3.24 -4.81 6.81
N VAL A 81 2.36 -5.78 6.56
CA VAL A 81 2.59 -7.18 6.98
C VAL A 81 3.84 -7.76 6.30
N LEU A 82 3.98 -7.59 4.98
CA LEU A 82 5.12 -8.15 4.25
C LEU A 82 6.46 -7.51 4.66
N ILE A 83 6.48 -6.18 4.85
CA ILE A 83 7.69 -5.48 5.31
C ILE A 83 8.03 -5.87 6.76
N SER A 84 7.02 -6.09 7.62
CA SER A 84 7.26 -6.60 8.97
C SER A 84 7.87 -8.00 8.96
N ILE A 85 7.38 -8.91 8.10
CA ILE A 85 7.98 -10.24 7.94
C ILE A 85 9.41 -10.13 7.41
N GLN A 86 9.64 -9.29 6.39
CA GLN A 86 10.99 -9.00 5.88
C GLN A 86 11.93 -8.55 7.01
N PHE A 87 11.51 -7.59 7.83
CA PHE A 87 12.31 -7.08 8.94
C PHE A 87 12.60 -8.16 9.98
N ILE A 88 11.59 -8.96 10.36
CA ILE A 88 11.78 -10.08 11.29
C ILE A 88 12.76 -11.11 10.73
N CYS A 89 12.70 -11.43 9.44
CA CYS A 89 13.67 -12.32 8.79
C CYS A 89 15.10 -11.78 8.93
N PHE A 90 15.33 -10.47 8.70
CA PHE A 90 16.66 -9.88 8.90
C PHE A 90 17.11 -9.91 10.36
N VAL A 91 16.23 -9.63 11.32
CA VAL A 91 16.54 -9.72 12.75
C VAL A 91 16.91 -11.14 13.18
N LEU A 92 16.28 -12.15 12.59
CA LEU A 92 16.56 -13.57 12.83
C LEU A 92 17.69 -14.12 11.94
N SER A 93 18.41 -13.27 11.21
CA SER A 93 19.50 -13.64 10.30
C SER A 93 19.09 -14.56 9.12
N TYR A 94 17.80 -14.61 8.77
CA TYR A 94 17.30 -15.26 7.56
C TYR A 94 17.35 -14.32 6.36
N GLU A 95 18.55 -13.96 5.91
CA GLU A 95 18.77 -12.94 4.86
C GLU A 95 18.03 -13.25 3.55
N THR A 96 18.12 -14.49 3.05
CA THR A 96 17.48 -14.88 1.79
C THR A 96 15.97 -14.72 1.83
N LEU A 97 15.33 -15.08 2.94
CA LEU A 97 13.89 -14.90 3.12
C LEU A 97 13.53 -13.41 3.25
N GLY A 98 14.33 -12.63 3.97
CA GLY A 98 14.16 -11.18 4.07
C GLY A 98 14.20 -10.50 2.70
N ILE A 99 15.21 -10.83 1.89
CA ILE A 99 15.34 -10.31 0.52
C ILE A 99 14.15 -10.75 -0.34
N LEU A 100 13.71 -12.01 -0.26
CA LEU A 100 12.56 -12.51 -1.01
C LEU A 100 11.29 -11.70 -0.71
N PHE A 101 10.95 -11.52 0.56
CA PHE A 101 9.79 -10.70 0.95
C PHE A 101 9.95 -9.25 0.51
N GLY A 102 11.15 -8.67 0.62
CA GLY A 102 11.47 -7.35 0.12
C GLY A 102 11.24 -7.21 -1.39
N CYS A 103 11.71 -8.16 -2.19
CA CYS A 103 11.50 -8.18 -3.63
C CYS A 103 10.02 -8.24 -4.00
N ILE A 104 9.21 -9.06 -3.29
CA ILE A 104 7.76 -9.12 -3.49
C ILE A 104 7.13 -7.74 -3.26
N VAL A 105 7.50 -7.06 -2.17
CA VAL A 105 7.00 -5.71 -1.86
C VAL A 105 7.40 -4.69 -2.92
N LEU A 106 8.67 -4.73 -3.38
CA LEU A 106 9.17 -3.84 -4.42
C LEU A 106 8.42 -4.02 -5.74
N ILE A 107 8.19 -5.27 -6.15
CA ILE A 107 7.45 -5.62 -7.37
C ILE A 107 6.00 -5.12 -7.25
N ALA A 108 5.33 -5.41 -6.14
CA ALA A 108 3.95 -4.99 -5.91
C ALA A 108 3.79 -3.45 -5.93
N SER A 109 4.69 -2.73 -5.26
CA SER A 109 4.67 -1.26 -5.20
C SER A 109 5.02 -0.63 -6.55
N SER A 110 5.89 -1.26 -7.32
CA SER A 110 6.26 -0.81 -8.68
C SER A 110 5.08 -0.95 -9.66
N PHE A 111 4.35 -2.07 -9.61
CA PHE A 111 3.13 -2.22 -10.39
C PHE A 111 2.05 -1.21 -9.97
N ALA A 112 1.93 -0.92 -8.67
CA ALA A 112 1.03 0.12 -8.18
C ALA A 112 1.39 1.52 -8.71
N LEU A 113 2.68 1.86 -8.85
CA LEU A 113 3.12 3.10 -9.50
C LEU A 113 2.70 3.21 -10.97
N ALA A 114 2.73 2.08 -11.69
CA ALA A 114 2.25 1.97 -13.07
C ALA A 114 0.71 2.05 -13.18
N GLY A 115 0.00 2.16 -12.05
CA GLY A 115 -1.46 2.23 -12.02
C GLY A 115 -2.15 0.87 -11.98
N PHE A 116 -1.40 -0.22 -11.85
CA PHE A 116 -1.94 -1.57 -11.73
C PHE A 116 -1.67 -2.13 -10.34
N CYS A 117 -2.64 -2.03 -9.45
CA CYS A 117 -2.56 -2.66 -8.14
C CYS A 117 -3.37 -3.96 -8.11
N ILE A 118 -2.69 -5.09 -7.95
CA ILE A 118 -3.29 -6.42 -7.81
C ILE A 118 -4.32 -6.45 -6.66
N GLY A 119 -4.01 -5.80 -5.53
CA GLY A 119 -4.93 -5.68 -4.40
C GLY A 119 -6.24 -4.99 -4.76
N CYS A 120 -6.19 -3.96 -5.62
CA CYS A 120 -7.40 -3.29 -6.12
C CYS A 120 -8.27 -4.21 -6.97
N VAL A 121 -7.66 -5.04 -7.84
CA VAL A 121 -8.39 -6.02 -8.66
C VAL A 121 -9.05 -7.10 -7.80
N VAL A 122 -8.32 -7.63 -6.81
CA VAL A 122 -8.84 -8.67 -5.89
C VAL A 122 -10.02 -8.13 -5.08
N ARG A 123 -9.87 -6.93 -4.48
CA ARG A 123 -10.95 -6.30 -3.70
C ARG A 123 -12.16 -5.99 -4.57
N TYR A 124 -11.96 -5.48 -5.79
CA TYR A 124 -13.04 -5.23 -6.73
C TYR A 124 -13.82 -6.51 -7.06
N LYS A 125 -13.12 -7.60 -7.43
CA LYS A 125 -13.76 -8.89 -7.70
C LYS A 125 -14.52 -9.44 -6.49
N TYR A 126 -13.95 -9.34 -5.29
CA TYR A 126 -14.62 -9.75 -4.05
C TYR A 126 -15.93 -8.97 -3.82
N ILE A 127 -15.90 -7.64 -3.97
CA ILE A 127 -17.09 -6.80 -3.82
C ILE A 127 -18.15 -7.16 -4.89
N GLN A 128 -17.73 -7.38 -6.13
CA GLN A 128 -18.60 -7.79 -7.23
C GLN A 128 -19.28 -9.13 -6.94
N MET A 129 -18.53 -10.14 -6.47
CA MET A 129 -19.07 -11.45 -6.08
C MET A 129 -20.09 -11.33 -4.94
N LYS A 130 -19.79 -10.50 -3.93
CA LYS A 130 -20.69 -10.24 -2.81
C LYS A 130 -21.99 -9.56 -3.25
N HIS A 131 -21.94 -8.63 -4.20
CA HIS A 131 -23.13 -8.00 -4.76
C HIS A 131 -23.95 -8.96 -5.62
N ASN A 132 -23.32 -9.76 -6.49
CA ASN A 132 -24.03 -10.75 -7.30
C ASN A 132 -24.74 -11.81 -6.45
N ASN A 133 -24.16 -12.21 -5.32
CA ASN A 133 -24.82 -13.14 -4.39
C ASN A 133 -26.02 -12.53 -3.65
N LYS A 134 -26.08 -11.21 -3.47
CA LYS A 134 -27.25 -10.52 -2.89
C LYS A 134 -28.37 -10.27 -3.90
N ASN A 135 -28.04 -10.19 -5.18
CA ASN A 135 -28.98 -9.94 -6.28
C ASN A 135 -29.41 -11.22 -7.02
N LYS A 136 -29.13 -12.42 -6.47
CA LYS A 136 -29.80 -13.62 -6.97
C LYS A 136 -31.30 -13.44 -6.73
N PRO A 137 -32.17 -13.46 -7.77
CA PRO A 137 -33.60 -13.46 -7.53
C PRO A 137 -33.90 -14.69 -6.66
N PHE A 138 -34.63 -14.45 -5.58
CA PHE A 138 -35.21 -15.50 -4.76
C PHE A 138 -36.32 -16.17 -5.57
N PHE A 139 -35.95 -16.92 -6.62
CA PHE A 139 -36.87 -17.85 -7.25
C PHE A 139 -36.89 -19.09 -6.36
N LYS A 140 -37.91 -19.11 -5.50
CA LYS A 140 -38.42 -20.29 -4.81
C LYS A 140 -39.27 -21.11 -5.78
#